data_AF-A0A3Q3IZS4-F1
#
_entry.id   AF-A0A3Q3IZS4-F1
#
_cell.length_a   1.000
_cell.length_b   1.000
_cell.length_c   1.000
_cell.angle_alpha   90.00
_cell.angle_beta   90.00
_cell.angle_gamma   90.00
#
_symmetry.space_group_name_H-M   'P 1'
#
loop_
_entity.id
_entity.type
_entity.pdbx_description
1 polymer ?
#
loop_
_entity_poly.entity_id
_entity_poly.type
_entity_poly.pdbx_seq_one_letter_code
_entity_poly.pdbx_strand_id
1 'polypeptide(L)'
;MVCKDSADFVKPFQSSLLCRFIILAGCIIIKFPVCECEGISAERCLIWGPGLNPNPVLPVRYFFIQAVDSKGENLTLSPGKDTFKVKISSLDKKEGDASFLLRYRLYSTAPKGLRVEVLHQDAPVARSPYTIQGPVYHEYCDCPEPNSSVWQSIMQCPAGEPQILDFKAIPTVDLERLRQEVPQRFSARGGLIHYAIINNQLYRHTLGKYTDFKMFSDEMLLSLTRKVRVPDVEFYINVGDWPLETRRADAVPILSWCGSTDTQDIVLPTYEVTHSTLETMRGVTNDLLSVQGNTGPVWANKTERAFFRGRDSREERLQLVSLSKENPELLDAGITGWFFFRDREKHVGKAPLVGFFEFFKYKYQVNMDGTVAAYRFPYLMLGNSLVLKQESQYYEHFYSHLKAGVHYVPVRRNLSDLLEKIKWAKENDAEAQQIARAGQAVARELLQPSRLYCYYYSVLHMYSERQTGQPTRHTDMELVPQPEDLTAACTCEHKGRQEENNMKDEL
;
A
#
# COMPACT_ATOMS: atom_id res chain seq x y z
N MET A 1 -43.09 -28.22 34.43
CA MET A 1 -44.37 -28.59 35.08
C MET A 1 -44.20 -29.99 35.62
N VAL A 2 -44.21 -30.19 36.97
CA VAL A 2 -44.45 -31.46 37.72
C VAL A 2 -43.57 -32.68 37.31
N CYS A 3 -42.78 -33.38 38.14
CA CYS A 3 -42.77 -33.74 39.58
C CYS A 3 -41.30 -33.71 40.12
N LYS A 4 -40.96 -33.58 41.42
CA LYS A 4 -41.10 -34.50 42.59
C LYS A 4 -40.32 -35.82 42.44
N ASP A 5 -39.79 -36.49 43.48
CA ASP A 5 -39.73 -36.32 44.97
C ASP A 5 -38.52 -37.18 45.48
N SER A 6 -37.99 -37.14 46.72
CA SER A 6 -38.03 -36.16 47.83
C SER A 6 -37.09 -36.60 48.98
N ALA A 7 -36.58 -35.63 49.77
CA ALA A 7 -36.24 -35.76 51.20
C ALA A 7 -34.98 -36.61 51.61
N ASP A 8 -34.43 -36.53 52.83
CA ASP A 8 -34.99 -35.98 54.08
C ASP A 8 -33.99 -35.29 55.05
N PHE A 9 -34.52 -34.74 56.16
CA PHE A 9 -33.87 -34.00 57.26
C PHE A 9 -32.93 -34.91 58.14
N VAL A 10 -32.18 -34.52 59.20
CA VAL A 10 -32.42 -33.61 60.36
C VAL A 10 -31.09 -33.15 61.02
N LYS A 11 -31.12 -32.00 61.71
CA LYS A 11 -30.18 -31.50 62.77
C LYS A 11 -31.04 -31.18 64.04
N PRO A 12 -30.54 -31.11 65.31
CA PRO A 12 -29.26 -30.47 65.68
C PRO A 12 -28.56 -30.86 67.04
N PHE A 13 -27.49 -30.10 67.37
CA PHE A 13 -27.06 -29.58 68.70
C PHE A 13 -26.11 -30.35 69.66
N GLN A 14 -25.31 -29.51 70.36
CA GLN A 14 -24.48 -29.69 71.59
C GLN A 14 -23.10 -30.38 71.57
N SER A 15 -22.07 -29.53 71.43
CA SER A 15 -21.11 -29.14 72.49
C SER A 15 -19.82 -29.96 72.77
N SER A 16 -18.76 -29.19 73.10
CA SER A 16 -17.45 -29.56 73.70
C SER A 16 -16.41 -30.28 72.81
N LEU A 17 -15.08 -30.12 73.02
CA LEU A 17 -14.28 -28.94 73.43
C LEU A 17 -12.80 -29.20 73.04
N LEU A 18 -12.01 -28.13 72.79
CA LEU A 18 -10.52 -28.11 72.78
C LEU A 18 -9.74 -29.19 71.98
N CYS A 19 -9.23 -28.80 70.81
CA CYS A 19 -7.77 -28.62 70.61
C CYS A 19 -7.48 -27.90 69.29
N ARG A 20 -6.59 -26.89 69.30
CA ARG A 20 -6.08 -26.21 68.10
C ARG A 20 -4.58 -26.45 67.99
N PHE A 21 -4.15 -27.30 67.04
CA PHE A 21 -2.79 -27.25 66.53
C PHE A 21 -2.75 -26.33 65.31
N ILE A 22 -1.88 -25.31 65.34
CA ILE A 22 -1.63 -24.43 64.20
C ILE A 22 -0.43 -25.01 63.44
N ILE A 23 -0.68 -25.62 62.28
CA ILE A 23 0.37 -26.00 61.35
C ILE A 23 0.56 -24.82 60.39
N LEU A 24 1.67 -24.08 60.53
CA LEU A 24 2.09 -23.12 59.51
C LEU A 24 2.64 -23.87 58.29
N ALA A 25 1.78 -24.13 57.31
CA ALA A 25 2.19 -24.52 55.98
C ALA A 25 2.82 -23.30 55.26
N GLY A 26 4.15 -23.18 55.36
CA GLY A 26 4.90 -22.10 54.73
C GLY A 26 4.94 -22.24 53.21
N CYS A 27 3.94 -21.70 52.52
CA CYS A 27 3.96 -21.55 51.06
C CYS A 27 5.05 -20.56 50.64
N ILE A 28 6.26 -21.06 50.36
CA ILE A 28 7.31 -20.31 49.69
C ILE A 28 6.85 -20.08 48.25
N ILE A 29 6.14 -18.97 48.04
CA ILE A 29 5.89 -18.44 46.70
C ILE A 29 7.24 -17.95 46.18
N ILE A 30 7.95 -18.82 45.47
CA ILE A 30 9.06 -18.42 44.62
C ILE A 30 8.46 -17.53 43.53
N LYS A 31 8.45 -16.22 43.78
CA LYS A 31 8.28 -15.23 42.73
C LYS A 31 9.50 -15.36 41.81
N PHE A 32 9.33 -16.16 40.75
CA PHE A 32 10.10 -15.92 39.53
C PHE A 32 9.98 -14.43 39.21
N PRO A 33 11.08 -13.76 38.80
CA PRO A 33 10.98 -12.41 38.31
C PRO A 33 10.08 -12.44 37.07
N VAL A 34 8.84 -11.95 37.23
CA VAL A 34 8.06 -11.49 36.09
C VAL A 34 8.94 -10.43 35.46
N CYS A 35 9.38 -10.68 34.22
CA CYS A 35 10.24 -9.74 33.51
C CYS A 35 9.56 -8.37 33.55
N GLU A 36 10.25 -7.36 34.07
CA GLU A 36 9.72 -6.00 34.08
C GLU A 36 9.44 -5.61 32.63
N CYS A 37 8.20 -5.19 32.34
CA CYS A 37 7.91 -4.57 31.06
C CYS A 37 8.67 -3.24 31.04
N GLU A 38 9.76 -3.19 30.27
CA GLU A 38 10.64 -2.04 30.20
C GLU A 38 9.85 -0.80 29.77
N GLY A 39 9.74 0.16 30.69
CA GLY A 39 8.85 1.30 30.53
C GLY A 39 9.23 2.15 29.33
N ILE A 40 8.24 2.52 28.52
CA ILE A 40 8.44 3.40 27.36
C ILE A 40 8.89 4.78 27.85
N SER A 41 10.03 5.25 27.35
CA SER A 41 10.52 6.60 27.55
C SER A 41 9.87 7.53 26.52
N ALA A 42 8.81 8.23 26.92
CA ALA A 42 8.03 9.09 26.03
C ALA A 42 8.87 10.22 25.40
N GLU A 43 9.91 10.68 26.10
CA GLU A 43 10.87 11.68 25.64
C GLU A 43 11.93 11.14 24.66
N ARG A 44 12.19 9.83 24.63
CA ARG A 44 13.15 9.18 23.69
C ARG A 44 12.49 8.64 22.42
N CYS A 45 11.17 8.43 22.43
CA CYS A 45 10.42 7.96 21.24
C CYS A 45 10.70 8.83 20.00
N LEU A 46 10.84 8.20 18.83
CA LEU A 46 11.12 8.90 17.58
C LEU A 46 9.84 9.08 16.76
N ILE A 47 9.72 10.19 16.02
CA ILE A 47 8.57 10.49 15.15
C ILE A 47 9.02 11.12 13.83
N TRP A 48 8.53 10.61 12.70
CA TRP A 48 8.91 11.05 11.35
C TRP A 48 7.84 10.74 10.30
N GLY A 49 7.85 11.43 9.17
CA GLY A 49 6.99 11.15 8.02
C GLY A 49 6.38 12.41 7.37
N PRO A 50 5.82 12.30 6.16
CA PRO A 50 5.41 13.46 5.36
C PRO A 50 4.27 14.28 6.00
N GLY A 51 3.42 13.65 6.83
CA GLY A 51 2.32 14.31 7.54
C GLY A 51 2.75 15.28 8.65
N LEU A 52 4.04 15.38 8.97
CA LEU A 52 4.58 16.43 9.85
C LEU A 52 5.14 17.64 9.07
N ASN A 53 5.20 17.56 7.73
CA ASN A 53 5.66 18.64 6.85
C ASN A 53 4.43 19.30 6.20
N PRO A 54 4.29 20.63 6.18
CA PRO A 54 3.18 21.28 5.47
C PRO A 54 3.19 20.99 3.96
N ASN A 55 4.37 20.98 3.34
CA ASN A 55 4.53 21.09 1.89
C ASN A 55 4.02 19.88 1.08
N PRO A 56 4.20 18.61 1.47
CA PRO A 56 3.75 17.46 0.67
C PRO A 56 2.22 17.35 0.65
N VAL A 57 1.60 17.66 -0.49
CA VAL A 57 0.15 17.50 -0.69
C VAL A 57 -0.12 16.04 -1.09
N LEU A 58 -0.85 15.32 -0.23
CA LEU A 58 -1.21 13.90 -0.41
C LEU A 58 -2.69 13.70 -0.05
N PRO A 59 -3.40 12.73 -0.68
CA PRO A 59 -4.80 12.41 -0.36
C PRO A 59 -5.01 12.02 1.10
N VAL A 60 -3.99 11.40 1.70
CA VAL A 60 -3.87 11.12 3.13
C VAL A 60 -2.46 11.43 3.59
N ARG A 61 -2.37 12.24 4.65
CA ARG A 61 -1.11 12.58 5.33
C ARG A 61 -0.89 11.62 6.49
N TYR A 62 0.36 11.23 6.71
CA TYR A 62 0.72 10.19 7.68
C TYR A 62 2.13 10.40 8.25
N PHE A 63 2.38 9.87 9.44
CA PHE A 63 3.70 9.78 10.07
C PHE A 63 3.84 8.43 10.78
N PHE A 64 4.99 8.16 11.41
CA PHE A 64 5.26 6.97 12.22
C PHE A 64 5.77 7.41 13.60
N ILE A 65 5.49 6.61 14.65
CA ILE A 65 6.12 6.74 15.97
C ILE A 65 6.84 5.42 16.30
N GLN A 66 8.16 5.48 16.52
CA GLN A 66 8.94 4.39 17.10
C GLN A 66 8.93 4.52 18.62
N ALA A 67 8.44 3.48 19.30
CA ALA A 67 8.52 3.39 20.75
C ALA A 67 9.96 3.06 21.17
N VAL A 68 10.44 3.72 22.22
CA VAL A 68 11.79 3.54 22.79
C VAL A 68 11.65 3.28 24.29
N ASP A 69 12.46 2.36 24.83
CA ASP A 69 12.43 1.99 26.25
C ASP A 69 13.21 2.98 27.15
N SER A 70 13.26 2.68 28.45
CA SER A 70 14.01 3.46 29.44
C SER A 70 15.53 3.39 29.28
N LYS A 71 16.06 2.39 28.57
CA LYS A 71 17.49 2.24 28.25
C LYS A 71 17.89 3.08 27.04
N GLY A 72 16.98 3.29 26.09
CA GLY A 72 17.20 3.95 24.81
C GLY A 72 17.12 3.03 23.59
N GLU A 73 16.63 1.80 23.74
CA GLU A 73 16.53 0.80 22.67
C GLU A 73 15.16 0.85 21.98
N ASN A 74 15.15 0.64 20.65
CA ASN A 74 13.93 0.65 19.84
C ASN A 74 13.11 -0.64 20.06
N LEU A 75 11.87 -0.51 20.54
CA LEU A 75 10.96 -1.65 20.68
C LEU A 75 10.71 -2.32 19.31
N THR A 76 11.01 -3.60 19.21
CA THR A 76 10.80 -4.43 17.99
C THR A 76 9.43 -5.10 17.92
N LEU A 77 8.62 -4.95 18.98
CA LEU A 77 7.25 -5.43 19.09
C LEU A 77 6.32 -4.27 19.45
N SER A 78 5.05 -4.33 19.03
CA SER A 78 4.08 -3.29 19.41
C SER A 78 3.79 -3.37 20.92
N PRO A 79 3.85 -2.25 21.66
CA PRO A 79 3.59 -2.23 23.11
C PRO A 79 2.12 -2.40 23.50
N GLY A 80 1.21 -2.47 22.52
CA GLY A 80 -0.23 -2.64 22.73
C GLY A 80 -1.04 -1.80 21.75
N LYS A 81 -2.37 -1.89 21.88
CA LYS A 81 -3.28 -0.87 21.34
C LYS A 81 -3.43 0.26 22.34
N ASP A 82 -3.80 1.45 21.86
CA ASP A 82 -4.08 2.63 22.69
C ASP A 82 -2.90 3.16 23.54
N THR A 83 -1.67 2.64 23.35
CA THR A 83 -0.49 2.98 24.18
C THR A 83 -0.14 4.47 24.14
N PHE A 84 -0.22 5.10 22.97
CA PHE A 84 -0.04 6.54 22.78
C PHE A 84 -1.36 7.14 22.31
N LYS A 85 -1.60 8.40 22.66
CA LYS A 85 -2.79 9.17 22.30
C LYS A 85 -2.34 10.27 21.30
N VAL A 86 -2.90 10.28 20.09
CA VAL A 86 -2.35 11.07 18.98
C VAL A 86 -3.41 12.01 18.41
N LYS A 87 -3.50 13.20 19.00
CA LYS A 87 -4.48 14.24 18.75
C LYS A 87 -4.02 15.20 17.64
N ILE A 88 -4.42 14.89 16.40
CA ILE A 88 -4.54 15.94 15.39
C ILE A 88 -5.63 16.92 15.82
N SER A 89 -5.41 18.20 15.54
CA SER A 89 -6.42 19.22 15.71
C SER A 89 -6.35 20.30 14.64
N SER A 90 -7.49 20.62 14.01
CA SER A 90 -7.68 21.89 13.30
C SER A 90 -8.01 22.97 14.34
N LEU A 91 -7.10 23.12 15.31
CA LEU A 91 -7.33 23.65 16.67
C LEU A 91 -8.35 22.84 17.52
N ASP A 92 -9.28 22.08 16.93
CA ASP A 92 -10.22 21.12 17.58
C ASP A 92 -10.02 19.64 17.14
N LYS A 93 -10.46 18.62 17.94
CA LYS A 93 -9.61 17.51 18.49
C LYS A 93 -9.93 16.00 18.15
N LYS A 94 -8.88 15.11 18.16
CA LYS A 94 -8.78 13.65 18.62
C LYS A 94 -8.65 12.45 17.59
N GLU A 95 -8.38 11.16 17.96
CA GLU A 95 -7.07 10.44 18.23
C GLU A 95 -7.01 8.92 17.77
N GLY A 96 -5.80 8.29 17.62
CA GLY A 96 -5.53 6.82 17.49
C GLY A 96 -4.37 6.43 16.52
N ASP A 97 -3.77 5.22 16.36
CA ASP A 97 -3.56 3.94 17.13
C ASP A 97 -2.17 3.33 16.69
N ALA A 98 -1.61 2.30 17.37
CA ALA A 98 -0.15 1.96 17.44
C ALA A 98 0.46 0.94 16.44
N SER A 99 1.78 0.91 16.15
CA SER A 99 2.78 2.00 16.19
C SER A 99 2.37 3.06 15.19
N PHE A 100 2.43 4.34 15.55
CA PHE A 100 1.44 5.29 15.08
C PHE A 100 1.69 5.79 13.66
N LEU A 101 1.34 4.92 12.71
CA LEU A 101 0.76 5.28 11.43
C LEU A 101 -0.63 5.90 11.67
N LEU A 102 -0.64 7.01 12.40
CA LEU A 102 -1.77 7.92 12.36
C LEU A 102 -1.85 8.42 10.92
N ARG A 103 -3.07 8.41 10.41
CA ARG A 103 -3.44 8.86 9.07
C ARG A 103 -4.51 9.91 9.23
N TYR A 104 -4.44 10.96 8.42
CA TYR A 104 -5.49 11.96 8.36
C TYR A 104 -5.70 12.47 6.94
N ARG A 105 -6.97 12.72 6.64
CA ARG A 105 -7.39 13.53 5.51
C ARG A 105 -7.81 14.89 6.06
N LEU A 106 -7.46 15.97 5.37
CA LEU A 106 -8.02 17.28 5.67
C LEU A 106 -9.47 17.33 5.18
N TYR A 107 -10.33 18.04 5.90
CA TYR A 107 -11.70 18.36 5.44
C TYR A 107 -11.80 19.74 4.77
N SER A 108 -10.73 20.53 4.84
CA SER A 108 -10.56 21.83 4.17
C SER A 108 -9.10 22.26 4.22
N THR A 109 -8.72 23.27 3.45
CA THR A 109 -7.38 23.87 3.49
C THR A 109 -7.17 24.62 4.82
N ALA A 110 -6.02 24.42 5.47
CA ALA A 110 -5.67 25.06 6.74
C ALA A 110 -4.60 26.17 6.53
N PRO A 111 -4.99 27.43 6.23
CA PRO A 111 -4.05 28.48 5.83
C PRO A 111 -3.08 28.88 6.95
N LYS A 112 -3.53 28.86 8.21
CA LYS A 112 -2.70 29.22 9.38
C LYS A 112 -1.86 28.05 9.92
N GLY A 113 -1.91 26.87 9.29
CA GLY A 113 -1.21 25.67 9.78
C GLY A 113 -2.08 24.74 10.62
N LEU A 114 -1.44 23.74 11.23
CA LEU A 114 -2.06 22.71 12.08
C LEU A 114 -1.30 22.55 13.40
N ARG A 115 -2.00 22.08 14.45
CA ARG A 115 -1.39 21.70 15.73
C ARG A 115 -1.66 20.23 16.01
N VAL A 116 -0.58 19.45 16.10
CA VAL A 116 -0.62 18.01 16.40
C VAL A 116 -0.07 17.78 17.80
N GLU A 117 -0.93 17.32 18.71
CA GLU A 117 -0.57 16.93 20.06
C GLU A 117 -0.43 15.41 20.13
N VAL A 118 0.70 14.94 20.63
CA VAL A 118 0.98 13.52 20.86
C VAL A 118 1.29 13.34 22.35
N LEU A 119 0.55 12.47 23.03
CA LEU A 119 0.59 12.29 24.47
C LEU A 119 0.74 10.80 24.84
N HIS A 120 1.44 10.50 25.93
CA HIS A 120 1.49 9.18 26.57
C HIS A 120 1.26 9.40 28.07
N GLN A 121 0.20 8.81 28.62
CA GLN A 121 -0.23 9.05 30.01
C GLN A 121 -0.31 10.56 30.34
N ASP A 122 -0.84 11.32 29.37
CA ASP A 122 -1.04 12.77 29.37
C ASP A 122 0.27 13.63 29.44
N ALA A 123 1.45 13.00 29.45
CA ALA A 123 2.74 13.65 29.20
C ALA A 123 3.01 13.78 27.67
N PRO A 124 3.72 14.83 27.21
CA PRO A 124 4.05 15.01 25.80
C PRO A 124 5.05 13.97 25.28
N VAL A 125 4.81 13.46 24.07
CA VAL A 125 5.70 12.50 23.39
C VAL A 125 6.70 13.25 22.52
N ALA A 126 7.99 13.01 22.76
CA ALA A 126 9.12 13.73 22.16
C ALA A 126 8.93 15.26 22.21
N ARG A 127 8.83 15.94 21.05
CA ARG A 127 8.69 17.40 20.92
C ARG A 127 7.23 17.88 20.77
N SER A 128 6.26 17.10 21.24
CA SER A 128 4.84 17.47 21.27
C SER A 128 4.60 18.71 22.16
N PRO A 129 3.77 19.69 21.75
CA PRO A 129 2.99 19.76 20.52
C PRO A 129 3.78 20.18 19.28
N TYR A 130 3.48 19.57 18.14
CA TYR A 130 4.02 19.94 16.83
C TYR A 130 3.13 21.02 16.19
N THR A 131 3.72 22.18 15.90
CA THR A 131 3.06 23.26 15.13
C THR A 131 3.53 23.21 13.68
N ILE A 132 2.68 22.69 12.79
CA ILE A 132 2.91 22.66 11.35
C ILE A 132 2.53 24.05 10.82
N GLN A 133 3.52 24.89 10.50
CA GLN A 133 3.27 26.23 9.97
C GLN A 133 2.61 26.17 8.58
N GLY A 134 1.68 27.07 8.32
CA GLY A 134 0.85 27.04 7.11
C GLY A 134 1.49 27.64 5.83
N PRO A 135 0.75 27.57 4.72
CA PRO A 135 -0.55 26.90 4.55
C PRO A 135 -0.41 25.36 4.45
N VAL A 136 -1.46 24.64 4.80
CA VAL A 136 -1.55 23.18 4.61
C VAL A 136 -2.74 22.87 3.71
N TYR A 137 -2.47 22.54 2.45
CA TYR A 137 -3.49 22.39 1.41
C TYR A 137 -4.25 21.07 1.46
N HIS A 138 -5.55 21.16 1.10
CA HIS A 138 -6.44 20.02 0.85
C HIS A 138 -6.08 19.28 -0.45
N GLU A 139 -6.50 18.01 -0.58
CA GLU A 139 -6.23 17.17 -1.76
C GLU A 139 -6.85 17.73 -3.07
N TYR A 140 -8.01 18.38 -2.96
CA TYR A 140 -8.70 19.00 -4.09
C TYR A 140 -8.37 20.49 -4.26
N CYS A 141 -7.40 21.04 -3.52
CA CYS A 141 -6.88 22.38 -3.77
C CYS A 141 -6.04 22.38 -5.07
N ASP A 142 -6.43 23.19 -6.05
CA ASP A 142 -5.74 23.32 -7.34
C ASP A 142 -4.67 24.42 -7.25
N CYS A 143 -3.54 24.09 -6.61
CA CYS A 143 -2.37 24.95 -6.48
C CYS A 143 -1.10 24.19 -6.90
N PRO A 144 -0.94 23.88 -8.20
CA PRO A 144 0.25 23.19 -8.69
C PRO A 144 1.52 23.99 -8.45
N GLU A 145 2.54 23.34 -7.90
CA GLU A 145 3.88 23.91 -7.85
C GLU A 145 4.42 24.08 -9.30
N PRO A 146 4.75 25.31 -9.73
CA PRO A 146 5.22 25.56 -11.09
C PRO A 146 6.62 25.02 -11.37
N ASN A 147 7.48 24.83 -10.36
CA ASN A 147 8.81 24.25 -10.51
C ASN A 147 8.81 22.77 -10.08
N SER A 148 8.82 21.87 -11.07
CA SER A 148 8.78 20.43 -10.83
C SER A 148 9.96 19.89 -10.02
N SER A 149 11.15 20.48 -10.09
CA SER A 149 12.29 20.10 -9.24
C SER A 149 12.09 20.49 -7.77
N VAL A 150 11.45 21.64 -7.50
CA VAL A 150 11.02 22.03 -6.14
C VAL A 150 9.96 21.06 -5.62
N TRP A 151 8.97 20.70 -6.45
CA TRP A 151 7.96 19.71 -6.09
C TRP A 151 8.56 18.33 -5.81
N GLN A 152 9.46 17.84 -6.67
CA GLN A 152 10.17 16.56 -6.48
C GLN A 152 10.96 16.55 -5.16
N SER A 153 11.63 17.66 -4.83
CA SER A 153 12.35 17.81 -3.55
C SER A 153 11.41 17.82 -2.35
N ILE A 154 10.24 18.47 -2.46
CA ILE A 154 9.19 18.46 -1.43
C ILE A 154 8.63 17.05 -1.21
N MET A 155 8.35 16.33 -2.29
CA MET A 155 7.77 14.99 -2.29
C MET A 155 8.79 13.89 -1.98
N GLN A 156 10.08 14.24 -1.88
CA GLN A 156 11.21 13.32 -1.66
C GLN A 156 11.30 12.23 -2.74
N CYS A 157 11.13 12.63 -4.00
CA CYS A 157 11.29 11.74 -5.13
C CYS A 157 12.74 11.23 -5.25
N PRO A 158 12.95 9.95 -5.60
CA PRO A 158 14.30 9.42 -5.82
C PRO A 158 14.93 10.05 -7.07
N ALA A 159 16.26 10.09 -7.12
CA ALA A 159 17.00 10.59 -8.28
C ALA A 159 16.89 9.67 -9.52
N GLY A 160 16.24 8.51 -9.42
CA GLY A 160 15.91 7.62 -10.53
C GLY A 160 15.04 6.45 -10.07
N GLU A 161 14.16 5.99 -10.96
CA GLU A 161 13.31 4.80 -10.77
C GLU A 161 13.76 3.71 -11.77
N PRO A 162 14.23 2.53 -11.31
CA PRO A 162 14.74 1.47 -12.19
C PRO A 162 13.79 1.04 -13.31
N GLN A 163 12.47 1.12 -13.11
CA GLN A 163 11.48 0.72 -14.10
C GLN A 163 11.34 1.72 -15.27
N ILE A 164 11.89 2.94 -15.17
CA ILE A 164 11.97 3.87 -16.32
C ILE A 164 12.83 3.28 -17.47
N LEU A 165 13.57 2.20 -17.21
CA LEU A 165 14.18 1.36 -18.25
C LEU A 165 13.19 0.76 -19.26
N ASP A 166 11.87 0.75 -19.01
CA ASP A 166 10.87 0.38 -20.01
C ASP A 166 11.00 1.26 -21.27
N PHE A 167 11.31 2.55 -21.11
CA PHE A 167 11.58 3.47 -22.21
C PHE A 167 12.89 3.15 -22.97
N LYS A 168 13.73 2.20 -22.53
CA LYS A 168 15.00 1.88 -23.22
C LYS A 168 14.79 1.38 -24.65
N ALA A 169 13.69 0.70 -24.93
CA ALA A 169 13.33 0.23 -26.28
C ALA A 169 12.73 1.35 -27.16
N ILE A 170 12.42 2.52 -26.59
CA ILE A 170 11.65 3.60 -27.23
C ILE A 170 12.41 4.93 -27.04
N PRO A 171 13.46 5.19 -27.84
CA PRO A 171 14.28 6.40 -27.70
C PRO A 171 13.53 7.69 -28.07
N THR A 172 12.50 7.58 -28.91
CA THR A 172 11.74 8.71 -29.45
C THR A 172 10.27 8.32 -29.60
N VAL A 173 9.36 9.27 -29.37
CA VAL A 173 7.92 9.12 -29.46
C VAL A 173 7.38 10.07 -30.54
N ASP A 174 7.34 9.58 -31.77
CA ASP A 174 6.70 10.28 -32.88
C ASP A 174 5.19 10.32 -32.64
N LEU A 175 4.64 11.52 -32.38
CA LEU A 175 3.23 11.71 -32.08
C LEU A 175 2.33 11.48 -33.29
N GLU A 176 2.78 11.78 -34.52
CA GLU A 176 1.98 11.48 -35.72
C GLU A 176 1.85 9.96 -35.90
N ARG A 177 2.97 9.24 -35.78
CA ARG A 177 2.99 7.78 -35.80
C ARG A 177 2.18 7.16 -34.66
N LEU A 178 2.24 7.73 -33.45
CA LEU A 178 1.50 7.27 -32.28
C LEU A 178 -0.02 7.35 -32.50
N ARG A 179 -0.51 8.51 -32.98
CA ARG A 179 -1.92 8.79 -33.30
C ARG A 179 -2.48 7.82 -34.35
N GLN A 180 -1.65 7.38 -35.30
CA GLN A 180 -2.05 6.46 -36.36
C GLN A 180 -1.98 4.99 -35.92
N GLU A 181 -0.83 4.52 -35.43
CA GLU A 181 -0.60 3.09 -35.15
C GLU A 181 -1.37 2.59 -33.92
N VAL A 182 -1.47 3.38 -32.84
CA VAL A 182 -2.01 2.87 -31.56
C VAL A 182 -3.51 2.58 -31.64
N PRO A 183 -4.37 3.50 -32.15
CA PRO A 183 -5.79 3.19 -32.34
C PRO A 183 -6.01 2.02 -33.30
N GLN A 184 -5.28 1.97 -34.43
CA GLN A 184 -5.43 0.95 -35.45
C GLN A 184 -5.11 -0.47 -34.92
N ARG A 185 -4.05 -0.60 -34.12
CA ARG A 185 -3.56 -1.91 -33.63
C ARG A 185 -4.28 -2.40 -32.38
N PHE A 186 -4.79 -1.50 -31.53
CA PHE A 186 -5.17 -1.83 -30.16
C PHE A 186 -6.59 -1.48 -29.72
N SER A 187 -7.29 -0.54 -30.38
CA SER A 187 -8.67 -0.15 -29.99
C SER A 187 -9.65 -1.34 -29.96
N ALA A 188 -9.48 -2.30 -30.88
CA ALA A 188 -10.30 -3.51 -30.95
C ALA A 188 -10.01 -4.56 -29.85
N ARG A 189 -8.93 -4.41 -29.06
CA ARG A 189 -8.47 -5.45 -28.11
C ARG A 189 -8.97 -5.28 -26.67
N GLY A 190 -9.57 -4.15 -26.30
CA GLY A 190 -9.99 -3.91 -24.92
C GLY A 190 -10.56 -2.52 -24.65
N GLY A 191 -9.99 -1.84 -23.66
CA GLY A 191 -10.19 -0.42 -23.40
C GLY A 191 -8.86 0.33 -23.53
N LEU A 192 -8.85 1.37 -24.34
CA LEU A 192 -7.67 2.18 -24.67
C LEU A 192 -8.07 3.65 -24.53
N ILE A 193 -7.31 4.46 -23.81
CA ILE A 193 -7.62 5.88 -23.61
C ILE A 193 -6.48 6.70 -24.20
N HIS A 194 -6.82 7.57 -25.15
CA HIS A 194 -5.92 8.60 -25.64
C HIS A 194 -6.01 9.79 -24.68
N TYR A 195 -4.90 10.22 -24.10
CA TYR A 195 -4.83 11.35 -23.18
C TYR A 195 -3.89 12.43 -23.73
N ALA A 196 -4.22 13.69 -23.50
CA ALA A 196 -3.32 14.81 -23.67
C ALA A 196 -3.38 15.71 -22.42
N ILE A 197 -2.23 16.04 -21.85
CA ILE A 197 -2.10 17.12 -20.87
C ILE A 197 -1.50 18.31 -21.62
N ILE A 198 -2.19 19.45 -21.64
CA ILE A 198 -1.76 20.65 -22.36
C ILE A 198 -2.06 21.87 -21.48
N ASN A 199 -1.05 22.71 -21.24
CA ASN A 199 -1.11 23.79 -20.25
C ASN A 199 -1.64 23.31 -18.88
N ASN A 200 -1.22 22.12 -18.45
CA ASN A 200 -1.65 21.44 -17.22
C ASN A 200 -3.15 21.06 -17.16
N GLN A 201 -3.92 21.22 -18.25
CA GLN A 201 -5.30 20.75 -18.37
C GLN A 201 -5.34 19.35 -18.99
N LEU A 202 -6.20 18.46 -18.46
CA LEU A 202 -6.33 17.08 -18.92
C LEU A 202 -7.46 16.94 -19.96
N TYR A 203 -7.12 16.39 -21.13
CA TYR A 203 -8.06 16.03 -22.19
C TYR A 203 -7.97 14.53 -22.48
N ARG A 204 -9.07 13.92 -22.91
CA ARG A 204 -9.09 12.49 -23.27
C ARG A 204 -10.03 12.16 -24.43
N HIS A 205 -9.74 11.06 -25.12
CA HIS A 205 -10.64 10.37 -26.03
C HIS A 205 -10.63 8.86 -25.73
N THR A 206 -11.81 8.21 -25.67
CA THR A 206 -11.95 6.81 -25.23
C THR A 206 -12.17 5.86 -26.40
N LEU A 207 -11.27 4.90 -26.58
CA LEU A 207 -11.24 3.94 -27.68
C LEU A 207 -11.50 2.51 -27.20
N GLY A 208 -12.24 1.74 -28.01
CA GLY A 208 -12.59 0.36 -27.70
C GLY A 208 -13.83 0.22 -26.82
N LYS A 209 -14.02 -0.96 -26.23
CA LYS A 209 -15.31 -1.40 -25.66
C LYS A 209 -15.38 -1.35 -24.13
N TYR A 210 -14.24 -1.48 -23.45
CA TYR A 210 -14.17 -1.68 -22.00
C TYR A 210 -13.33 -0.59 -21.32
N THR A 211 -13.76 0.66 -21.48
CA THR A 211 -12.99 1.86 -21.11
C THR A 211 -13.27 2.39 -19.70
N ASP A 212 -14.12 1.75 -18.90
CA ASP A 212 -14.57 2.31 -17.61
C ASP A 212 -13.47 2.44 -16.56
N PHE A 213 -12.45 1.60 -16.63
CA PHE A 213 -11.24 1.68 -15.79
C PHE A 213 -10.44 2.98 -16.00
N LYS A 214 -10.79 3.80 -17.00
CA LYS A 214 -10.30 5.19 -17.13
C LYS A 214 -10.44 6.00 -15.85
N MET A 215 -11.48 5.75 -15.04
CA MET A 215 -11.70 6.44 -13.77
C MET A 215 -10.48 6.45 -12.84
N PHE A 216 -9.64 5.40 -12.88
CA PHE A 216 -8.45 5.29 -12.06
C PHE A 216 -7.27 6.10 -12.61
N SER A 217 -7.14 6.23 -13.94
CA SER A 217 -6.17 7.13 -14.56
C SER A 217 -6.63 8.59 -14.51
N ASP A 218 -7.92 8.87 -14.70
CA ASP A 218 -8.51 10.21 -14.64
C ASP A 218 -8.24 10.87 -13.28
N GLU A 219 -8.69 10.25 -12.18
CA GLU A 219 -8.52 10.77 -10.81
C GLU A 219 -7.04 10.97 -10.46
N MET A 220 -6.16 10.06 -10.92
CA MET A 220 -4.73 10.15 -10.66
C MET A 220 -4.04 11.28 -11.45
N LEU A 221 -4.37 11.43 -12.74
CA LEU A 221 -3.81 12.49 -13.59
C LEU A 221 -4.31 13.86 -13.12
N LEU A 222 -5.61 14.01 -12.82
CA LEU A 222 -6.17 15.22 -12.20
C LEU A 222 -5.51 15.52 -10.84
N SER A 223 -5.30 14.49 -10.01
CA SER A 223 -4.66 14.64 -8.70
C SER A 223 -3.19 15.03 -8.80
N LEU A 224 -2.48 14.63 -9.87
CA LEU A 224 -1.12 15.07 -10.14
C LEU A 224 -1.09 16.53 -10.63
N THR A 225 -1.95 16.91 -11.59
CA THR A 225 -1.97 18.27 -12.14
C THR A 225 -2.42 19.33 -11.13
N ARG A 226 -3.15 18.98 -10.06
CA ARG A 226 -3.41 19.89 -8.91
C ARG A 226 -2.17 20.19 -8.04
N LYS A 227 -1.12 19.36 -8.13
CA LYS A 227 0.03 19.37 -7.19
C LYS A 227 1.32 19.90 -7.83
N VAL A 228 1.50 19.67 -9.12
CA VAL A 228 2.68 20.08 -9.89
C VAL A 228 2.28 20.39 -11.31
N ARG A 229 2.93 21.38 -11.93
CA ARG A 229 2.77 21.60 -13.37
C ARG A 229 3.41 20.44 -14.14
N VAL A 230 2.57 19.62 -14.75
CA VAL A 230 2.99 18.53 -15.65
C VAL A 230 3.38 19.15 -17.01
N PRO A 231 4.48 18.72 -17.66
CA PRO A 231 4.83 19.17 -19.00
C PRO A 231 3.77 18.72 -20.03
N ASP A 232 3.65 19.44 -21.13
CA ASP A 232 2.68 19.11 -22.18
C ASP A 232 3.04 17.75 -22.82
N VAL A 233 2.10 16.81 -22.79
CA VAL A 233 2.35 15.39 -23.13
C VAL A 233 1.10 14.69 -23.64
N GLU A 234 1.23 13.88 -24.69
CA GLU A 234 0.15 13.17 -25.37
C GLU A 234 0.50 11.68 -25.51
N PHE A 235 -0.35 10.81 -24.95
CA PHE A 235 -0.01 9.42 -24.69
C PHE A 235 -1.25 8.51 -24.65
N TYR A 236 -1.04 7.20 -24.73
CA TYR A 236 -2.10 6.20 -24.63
C TYR A 236 -1.96 5.36 -23.36
N ILE A 237 -3.05 5.24 -22.59
CA ILE A 237 -3.19 4.26 -21.50
C ILE A 237 -4.04 3.08 -22.00
N ASN A 238 -3.49 1.88 -21.93
CA ASN A 238 -4.24 0.63 -21.92
C ASN A 238 -4.89 0.44 -20.55
N VAL A 239 -6.22 0.45 -20.50
CA VAL A 239 -6.98 0.21 -19.25
C VAL A 239 -7.48 -1.24 -19.14
N GLY A 240 -7.10 -2.11 -20.06
CA GLY A 240 -7.21 -3.56 -19.90
C GLY A 240 -6.08 -4.14 -19.04
N ASP A 241 -6.25 -5.40 -18.62
CA ASP A 241 -5.29 -6.08 -17.75
C ASP A 241 -4.00 -6.54 -18.49
N TRP A 242 -4.10 -6.97 -19.76
CA TRP A 242 -2.95 -7.55 -20.48
C TRP A 242 -2.11 -6.43 -21.12
N PRO A 243 -0.76 -6.47 -21.04
CA PRO A 243 0.11 -5.65 -21.89
C PRO A 243 -0.05 -5.96 -23.39
N LEU A 244 0.29 -5.00 -24.24
CA LEU A 244 -0.14 -4.96 -25.64
C LEU A 244 0.99 -4.97 -26.69
N GLU A 245 2.12 -4.29 -26.45
CA GLU A 245 3.13 -4.09 -27.51
C GLU A 245 4.19 -5.18 -27.50
N THR A 246 4.00 -6.21 -28.34
CA THR A 246 4.92 -7.35 -28.46
C THR A 246 6.09 -7.12 -29.41
N ARG A 247 6.14 -6.00 -30.15
CA ARG A 247 7.29 -5.68 -31.03
C ARG A 247 8.54 -5.39 -30.20
N ARG A 248 9.69 -5.94 -30.60
CA ARG A 248 10.98 -5.72 -29.92
C ARG A 248 11.82 -4.58 -30.51
N ALA A 249 11.56 -4.22 -31.77
CA ALA A 249 12.05 -3.04 -32.44
C ALA A 249 10.83 -2.25 -32.94
N ASP A 250 10.98 -0.94 -33.13
CA ASP A 250 9.93 -0.03 -33.62
C ASP A 250 8.63 -0.07 -32.80
N ALA A 251 8.74 -0.40 -31.50
CA ALA A 251 7.62 -0.40 -30.55
C ALA A 251 6.97 0.99 -30.43
N VAL A 252 5.65 1.03 -30.15
CA VAL A 252 4.95 2.26 -29.77
C VAL A 252 4.72 2.32 -28.25
N PRO A 253 4.96 3.47 -27.60
CA PRO A 253 4.90 3.60 -26.14
C PRO A 253 3.46 3.65 -25.63
N ILE A 254 2.99 2.51 -25.17
CA ILE A 254 1.70 2.35 -24.48
C ILE A 254 1.97 2.24 -22.98
N LEU A 255 1.22 3.01 -22.19
CA LEU A 255 1.24 2.90 -20.74
C LEU A 255 0.25 1.79 -20.32
N SER A 256 0.68 0.81 -19.52
CA SER A 256 -0.15 -0.32 -19.08
C SER A 256 -0.06 -0.56 -17.57
N TRP A 257 -1.13 -1.10 -16.97
CA TRP A 257 -1.14 -1.46 -15.53
C TRP A 257 -0.17 -2.60 -15.16
N CYS A 258 0.15 -3.47 -16.13
CA CYS A 258 1.04 -4.61 -15.93
C CYS A 258 1.97 -4.74 -17.14
N GLY A 259 3.26 -4.99 -16.89
CA GLY A 259 4.24 -5.34 -17.92
C GLY A 259 4.40 -6.85 -18.07
N SER A 260 5.10 -7.27 -19.13
CA SER A 260 5.51 -8.65 -19.38
C SER A 260 6.93 -8.67 -19.94
N THR A 261 7.73 -9.71 -19.65
CA THR A 261 9.01 -9.92 -20.33
C THR A 261 8.85 -10.01 -21.85
N ASP A 262 7.64 -10.29 -22.33
CA ASP A 262 7.31 -10.49 -23.75
C ASP A 262 6.84 -9.21 -24.47
N THR A 263 6.70 -8.08 -23.77
CA THR A 263 6.23 -6.81 -24.35
C THR A 263 7.21 -5.64 -24.12
N GLN A 264 6.83 -4.43 -24.56
CA GLN A 264 7.53 -3.15 -24.36
C GLN A 264 6.58 -2.06 -23.81
N ASP A 265 5.49 -2.46 -23.17
CA ASP A 265 4.60 -1.55 -22.46
C ASP A 265 5.34 -0.87 -21.30
N ILE A 266 5.13 0.44 -21.13
CA ILE A 266 5.67 1.21 -20.02
C ILE A 266 4.74 1.02 -18.82
N VAL A 267 5.25 0.47 -17.73
CA VAL A 267 4.39 0.04 -16.62
C VAL A 267 4.05 1.20 -15.70
N LEU A 268 2.75 1.46 -15.53
CA LEU A 268 2.21 2.34 -14.50
C LEU A 268 1.93 1.57 -13.20
N PRO A 269 1.84 2.26 -12.05
CA PRO A 269 1.28 1.69 -10.84
C PRO A 269 -0.15 1.20 -11.08
N THR A 270 -0.47 0.01 -10.61
CA THR A 270 -1.73 -0.70 -10.89
C THR A 270 -2.95 0.08 -10.41
N TYR A 271 -4.09 -0.09 -11.08
CA TYR A 271 -5.33 0.59 -10.69
C TYR A 271 -5.72 0.31 -9.22
N GLU A 272 -5.39 -0.86 -8.65
CA GLU A 272 -5.61 -1.16 -7.23
C GLU A 272 -4.73 -0.30 -6.31
N VAL A 273 -3.42 -0.19 -6.61
CA VAL A 273 -2.45 0.64 -5.87
C VAL A 273 -2.80 2.14 -5.97
N THR A 274 -3.18 2.59 -7.17
CA THR A 274 -3.57 3.98 -7.45
C THR A 274 -4.90 4.33 -6.76
N HIS A 275 -5.94 3.52 -6.93
CA HIS A 275 -7.23 3.70 -6.23
C HIS A 275 -7.05 3.66 -4.71
N SER A 276 -6.29 2.70 -4.19
CA SER A 276 -5.95 2.61 -2.77
C SER A 276 -5.33 3.91 -2.25
N THR A 277 -4.43 4.53 -3.00
CA THR A 277 -3.74 5.75 -2.57
C THR A 277 -4.65 6.97 -2.54
N LEU A 278 -5.52 7.11 -3.54
CA LEU A 278 -6.47 8.23 -3.66
C LEU A 278 -7.65 8.11 -2.67
N GLU A 279 -8.14 6.89 -2.44
CA GLU A 279 -9.33 6.57 -1.64
C GLU A 279 -9.05 6.08 -0.20
N THR A 280 -7.78 6.09 0.25
CA THR A 280 -7.47 5.83 1.66
C THR A 280 -8.30 6.78 2.55
N MET A 281 -8.95 6.22 3.56
CA MET A 281 -9.88 6.93 4.47
C MET A 281 -11.11 7.59 3.81
N ARG A 282 -11.40 7.36 2.51
CA ARG A 282 -12.67 7.78 1.86
C ARG A 282 -13.54 6.57 1.49
N GLY A 283 -13.06 5.73 0.57
CA GLY A 283 -13.80 4.56 0.08
C GLY A 283 -13.14 3.20 0.34
N VAL A 284 -11.82 3.16 0.53
CA VAL A 284 -11.06 1.90 0.65
C VAL A 284 -10.62 1.68 2.10
N THR A 285 -10.97 0.51 2.66
CA THR A 285 -10.64 0.09 4.04
C THR A 285 -9.49 -0.91 4.12
N ASN A 286 -9.18 -1.62 3.04
CA ASN A 286 -8.03 -2.53 2.93
C ASN A 286 -6.87 -1.86 2.18
N ASP A 287 -6.68 -0.54 2.37
CA ASP A 287 -5.68 0.24 1.66
C ASP A 287 -4.24 -0.10 2.09
N LEU A 288 -3.26 0.27 1.25
CA LEU A 288 -1.83 0.03 1.47
C LEU A 288 -1.34 0.53 2.84
N LEU A 289 -1.88 1.63 3.37
CA LEU A 289 -1.50 2.14 4.69
C LEU A 289 -2.24 1.40 5.82
N SER A 290 -3.51 1.02 5.66
CA SER A 290 -4.24 0.16 6.61
C SER A 290 -3.55 -1.19 6.81
N VAL A 291 -2.99 -1.77 5.74
CA VAL A 291 -2.22 -3.02 5.83
C VAL A 291 -0.97 -2.86 6.68
N GLN A 292 -0.24 -1.75 6.56
CA GLN A 292 0.97 -1.50 7.36
C GLN A 292 0.69 -1.43 8.86
N GLY A 293 -0.49 -0.93 9.26
CA GLY A 293 -0.96 -0.87 10.65
C GLY A 293 -1.64 -2.16 11.14
N ASN A 294 -2.21 -2.97 10.25
CA ASN A 294 -2.96 -4.19 10.62
C ASN A 294 -2.34 -5.45 10.01
N THR A 295 -1.18 -5.84 10.54
CA THR A 295 -0.40 -6.99 10.09
C THR A 295 -0.69 -8.28 10.89
N GLY A 296 -1.87 -8.38 11.51
CA GLY A 296 -2.25 -9.52 12.33
C GLY A 296 -1.35 -9.75 13.56
N PRO A 297 -1.26 -10.98 14.08
CA PRO A 297 -0.47 -11.28 15.28
C PRO A 297 1.05 -11.25 15.03
N VAL A 298 1.83 -11.12 16.10
CA VAL A 298 3.30 -11.28 16.06
C VAL A 298 3.70 -12.65 15.51
N TRP A 299 4.86 -12.75 14.88
CA TRP A 299 5.30 -13.93 14.12
C TRP A 299 5.20 -15.26 14.87
N ALA A 300 5.61 -15.30 16.15
CA ALA A 300 5.55 -16.51 16.98
C ALA A 300 4.10 -17.01 17.23
N ASN A 301 3.10 -16.12 17.06
CA ASN A 301 1.69 -16.41 17.25
C ASN A 301 0.94 -16.55 15.89
N LYS A 302 1.68 -16.65 14.77
CA LYS A 302 1.10 -16.95 13.45
C LYS A 302 1.01 -18.46 13.20
N THR A 303 -0.05 -18.89 12.54
CA THR A 303 -0.24 -20.28 12.09
C THR A 303 0.86 -20.68 11.10
N GLU A 304 1.56 -21.77 11.37
CA GLU A 304 2.69 -22.29 10.58
C GLU A 304 2.26 -23.04 9.32
N ARG A 305 1.37 -22.44 8.55
CA ARG A 305 0.79 -23.00 7.32
C ARG A 305 0.81 -21.95 6.23
N ALA A 306 1.04 -22.36 4.99
CA ALA A 306 0.91 -21.47 3.84
C ALA A 306 -0.56 -21.21 3.50
N PHE A 307 -0.87 -20.02 3.02
CA PHE A 307 -2.25 -19.59 2.81
C PHE A 307 -2.51 -18.96 1.44
N PHE A 308 -3.69 -19.27 0.87
CA PHE A 308 -4.21 -18.60 -0.32
C PHE A 308 -5.75 -18.59 -0.37
N ARG A 309 -6.33 -17.47 -0.79
CA ARG A 309 -7.72 -17.38 -1.26
C ARG A 309 -7.78 -16.52 -2.53
N GLY A 310 -8.46 -16.96 -3.58
CA GLY A 310 -8.54 -16.19 -4.83
C GLY A 310 -9.58 -16.71 -5.81
N ARG A 311 -9.74 -16.03 -6.95
CA ARG A 311 -10.54 -16.53 -8.07
C ARG A 311 -9.74 -17.51 -8.93
N ASP A 312 -10.46 -18.32 -9.68
CA ASP A 312 -10.01 -19.29 -10.69
C ASP A 312 -9.33 -18.67 -11.93
N SER A 313 -8.65 -17.52 -11.83
CA SER A 313 -8.13 -16.80 -13.00
C SER A 313 -6.88 -17.40 -13.67
N ARG A 314 -6.40 -18.56 -13.23
CA ARG A 314 -5.39 -19.38 -13.93
C ARG A 314 -5.40 -20.83 -13.42
N GLU A 315 -4.94 -21.77 -14.23
CA GLU A 315 -4.98 -23.21 -13.91
C GLU A 315 -4.03 -23.59 -12.76
N GLU A 316 -2.88 -22.92 -12.63
CA GLU A 316 -1.94 -23.12 -11.51
C GLU A 316 -2.59 -22.82 -10.14
N ARG A 317 -3.64 -21.99 -10.10
CA ARG A 317 -4.45 -21.76 -8.87
C ARG A 317 -5.36 -22.94 -8.53
N LEU A 318 -5.78 -23.73 -9.52
CA LEU A 318 -6.53 -24.96 -9.29
C LEU A 318 -5.59 -26.07 -8.79
N GLN A 319 -4.41 -26.17 -9.40
CA GLN A 319 -3.33 -27.06 -8.97
C GLN A 319 -2.92 -26.79 -7.51
N LEU A 320 -2.82 -25.50 -7.12
CA LEU A 320 -2.57 -25.09 -5.73
C LEU A 320 -3.63 -25.63 -4.74
N VAL A 321 -4.90 -25.71 -5.15
CA VAL A 321 -5.97 -26.28 -4.30
C VAL A 321 -5.88 -27.81 -4.23
N SER A 322 -5.46 -28.50 -5.29
CA SER A 322 -5.14 -29.94 -5.20
C SER A 322 -4.01 -30.20 -4.21
N LEU A 323 -2.88 -29.48 -4.33
CA LEU A 323 -1.76 -29.57 -3.39
C LEU A 323 -2.18 -29.31 -1.94
N SER A 324 -3.13 -28.39 -1.72
CA SER A 324 -3.69 -28.09 -0.40
C SER A 324 -4.61 -29.18 0.16
N LYS A 325 -5.37 -29.89 -0.69
CA LYS A 325 -6.15 -31.07 -0.29
C LYS A 325 -5.26 -32.26 0.08
N GLU A 326 -4.12 -32.38 -0.59
CA GLU A 326 -3.13 -33.44 -0.38
C GLU A 326 -2.21 -33.17 0.83
N ASN A 327 -1.97 -31.89 1.17
CA ASN A 327 -1.04 -31.45 2.23
C ASN A 327 -1.66 -30.38 3.15
N PRO A 328 -2.83 -30.62 3.79
CA PRO A 328 -3.60 -29.62 4.55
C PRO A 328 -2.92 -29.10 5.83
N GLU A 329 -1.86 -29.77 6.27
CA GLU A 329 -0.97 -29.38 7.36
C GLU A 329 0.14 -28.39 6.94
N LEU A 330 0.44 -28.32 5.63
CA LEU A 330 1.42 -27.39 5.05
C LEU A 330 0.75 -26.24 4.29
N LEU A 331 -0.39 -26.46 3.65
CA LEU A 331 -1.03 -25.47 2.77
C LEU A 331 -2.57 -25.44 2.92
N ASP A 332 -3.12 -24.23 3.02
CA ASP A 332 -4.55 -23.93 2.98
C ASP A 332 -4.86 -22.95 1.84
N ALA A 333 -5.19 -23.50 0.68
CA ALA A 333 -5.55 -22.78 -0.53
C ALA A 333 -7.00 -23.05 -0.94
N GLY A 334 -7.69 -22.03 -1.46
CA GLY A 334 -9.07 -22.19 -1.90
C GLY A 334 -9.53 -21.18 -2.96
N ILE A 335 -10.32 -21.67 -3.92
CA ILE A 335 -11.00 -20.82 -4.91
C ILE A 335 -12.28 -20.25 -4.30
N THR A 336 -12.39 -18.93 -4.20
CA THR A 336 -13.54 -18.23 -3.59
C THR A 336 -14.60 -17.78 -4.59
N GLY A 337 -14.28 -17.78 -5.88
CA GLY A 337 -15.20 -17.42 -6.96
C GLY A 337 -14.75 -18.02 -8.28
N TRP A 338 -15.73 -18.48 -9.05
CA TRP A 338 -15.56 -19.21 -10.30
C TRP A 338 -16.11 -18.39 -11.48
N PHE A 339 -15.25 -18.13 -12.47
CA PHE A 339 -15.59 -17.36 -13.66
C PHE A 339 -15.00 -17.95 -14.93
N PHE A 340 -13.76 -18.45 -14.89
CA PHE A 340 -12.96 -18.91 -16.02
C PHE A 340 -13.06 -20.43 -16.25
N PHE A 341 -13.06 -21.23 -15.18
CA PHE A 341 -13.08 -22.71 -15.22
C PHE A 341 -14.32 -23.27 -14.48
N ARG A 342 -15.50 -22.76 -14.81
CA ARG A 342 -16.77 -23.05 -14.10
C ARG A 342 -17.14 -24.55 -14.12
N ASP A 343 -16.67 -25.28 -15.12
CA ASP A 343 -16.76 -26.75 -15.23
C ASP A 343 -16.00 -27.48 -14.10
N ARG A 344 -14.94 -26.88 -13.57
CA ARG A 344 -14.10 -27.45 -12.51
C ARG A 344 -14.62 -27.17 -11.10
N GLU A 345 -15.57 -26.25 -10.91
CA GLU A 345 -16.14 -25.92 -9.59
C GLU A 345 -16.67 -27.16 -8.86
N LYS A 346 -17.34 -28.09 -9.57
CA LYS A 346 -17.87 -29.34 -9.01
C LYS A 346 -16.81 -30.30 -8.46
N HIS A 347 -15.57 -30.21 -8.95
CA HIS A 347 -14.47 -31.13 -8.65
C HIS A 347 -13.47 -30.51 -7.65
N VAL A 348 -13.17 -29.22 -7.83
CA VAL A 348 -12.25 -28.48 -6.96
C VAL A 348 -12.97 -27.96 -5.71
N GLY A 349 -14.23 -27.53 -5.84
CA GLY A 349 -15.03 -26.95 -4.76
C GLY A 349 -14.81 -25.45 -4.60
N LYS A 350 -15.70 -24.80 -3.84
CA LYS A 350 -15.66 -23.37 -3.54
C LYS A 350 -15.36 -23.14 -2.06
N ALA A 351 -14.28 -22.41 -1.78
CA ALA A 351 -13.89 -22.00 -0.44
C ALA A 351 -14.62 -20.72 0.00
N PRO A 352 -14.83 -20.51 1.30
CA PRO A 352 -15.38 -19.26 1.82
C PRO A 352 -14.43 -18.08 1.56
N LEU A 353 -15.01 -16.89 1.41
CA LEU A 353 -14.26 -15.63 1.48
C LEU A 353 -13.65 -15.46 2.87
N VAL A 354 -12.45 -14.91 2.91
CA VAL A 354 -11.70 -14.59 4.14
C VAL A 354 -11.33 -13.10 4.05
N GLY A 355 -11.57 -12.35 5.13
CA GLY A 355 -11.24 -10.92 5.18
C GLY A 355 -9.74 -10.69 5.03
N PHE A 356 -9.31 -9.64 4.34
CA PHE A 356 -7.90 -9.55 3.90
C PHE A 356 -6.90 -9.56 5.07
N PHE A 357 -7.16 -8.83 6.16
CA PHE A 357 -6.29 -8.83 7.34
C PHE A 357 -6.15 -10.20 8.03
N GLU A 358 -7.11 -11.11 7.85
CA GLU A 358 -7.05 -12.48 8.39
C GLU A 358 -5.97 -13.33 7.69
N PHE A 359 -5.55 -12.96 6.46
CA PHE A 359 -4.44 -13.61 5.76
C PHE A 359 -3.18 -13.56 6.63
N PHE A 360 -2.92 -12.42 7.29
CA PHE A 360 -1.73 -12.22 8.12
C PHE A 360 -1.74 -13.02 9.43
N LYS A 361 -2.76 -13.84 9.70
CA LYS A 361 -2.68 -14.87 10.75
C LYS A 361 -1.77 -16.04 10.37
N TYR A 362 -1.42 -16.19 9.10
CA TYR A 362 -0.55 -17.27 8.58
C TYR A 362 0.88 -16.79 8.34
N LYS A 363 1.88 -17.62 8.68
CA LYS A 363 3.32 -17.30 8.48
C LYS A 363 3.68 -17.12 7.00
N TYR A 364 3.10 -17.91 6.09
CA TYR A 364 3.49 -17.94 4.68
C TYR A 364 2.30 -17.60 3.76
N GLN A 365 2.49 -16.66 2.82
CA GLN A 365 1.48 -16.22 1.86
C GLN A 365 1.86 -16.69 0.45
N VAL A 366 1.03 -17.50 -0.21
CA VAL A 366 1.30 -17.91 -1.59
C VAL A 366 0.79 -16.84 -2.56
N ASN A 367 1.70 -16.16 -3.25
CA ASN A 367 1.35 -15.16 -4.25
C ASN A 367 1.35 -15.77 -5.66
N MET A 368 0.16 -16.23 -6.07
CA MET A 368 -0.14 -16.74 -7.41
C MET A 368 -0.61 -15.64 -8.35
N ASP A 369 -0.04 -15.58 -9.56
CA ASP A 369 -0.52 -14.75 -10.67
C ASP A 369 -2.04 -14.87 -10.86
N GLY A 370 -2.65 -13.78 -11.33
CA GLY A 370 -4.01 -13.80 -11.86
C GLY A 370 -4.01 -14.26 -13.31
N THR A 371 -4.78 -13.59 -14.16
CA THR A 371 -4.56 -13.65 -15.61
C THR A 371 -3.23 -12.98 -15.99
N VAL A 372 -2.84 -11.90 -15.29
CA VAL A 372 -1.50 -11.26 -15.33
C VAL A 372 -0.86 -11.28 -13.92
N ALA A 373 0.06 -10.35 -13.61
CA ALA A 373 0.63 -10.19 -12.27
C ALA A 373 -0.48 -10.08 -11.21
N ALA A 374 -0.22 -10.63 -10.02
CA ALA A 374 -1.18 -10.57 -8.92
C ALA A 374 -1.09 -9.25 -8.16
N TYR A 375 -1.97 -8.28 -8.45
CA TYR A 375 -2.02 -6.95 -7.81
C TYR A 375 -2.22 -6.97 -6.28
N ARG A 376 -2.51 -8.14 -5.70
CA ARG A 376 -2.47 -8.36 -4.24
C ARG A 376 -1.02 -8.40 -3.68
N PHE A 377 -0.02 -8.71 -4.49
CA PHE A 377 1.37 -8.85 -4.09
C PHE A 377 1.91 -7.65 -3.29
N PRO A 378 1.74 -6.37 -3.70
CA PRO A 378 2.10 -5.22 -2.87
C PRO A 378 1.48 -5.29 -1.46
N TYR A 379 0.20 -5.64 -1.34
CA TYR A 379 -0.49 -5.77 -0.05
C TYR A 379 0.01 -6.98 0.77
N LEU A 380 0.40 -8.10 0.15
CA LEU A 380 1.01 -9.23 0.87
C LEU A 380 2.39 -8.86 1.39
N MET A 381 3.20 -8.16 0.59
CA MET A 381 4.54 -7.68 0.94
C MET A 381 4.52 -6.62 2.05
N LEU A 382 3.47 -5.79 2.14
CA LEU A 382 3.27 -4.85 3.26
C LEU A 382 2.87 -5.54 4.59
N GLY A 383 2.46 -6.80 4.54
CA GLY A 383 2.29 -7.66 5.71
C GLY A 383 3.62 -8.06 6.36
N ASN A 384 3.55 -8.69 7.53
CA ASN A 384 4.70 -9.25 8.27
C ASN A 384 4.76 -10.79 8.16
N SER A 385 4.27 -11.33 7.06
CA SER A 385 4.29 -12.76 6.71
C SER A 385 5.23 -12.97 5.53
N LEU A 386 5.91 -14.13 5.47
CA LEU A 386 6.79 -14.43 4.34
C LEU A 386 5.95 -14.64 3.07
N VAL A 387 6.31 -13.96 1.99
CA VAL A 387 5.66 -14.16 0.69
C VAL A 387 6.42 -15.23 -0.11
N LEU A 388 5.69 -16.26 -0.51
CA LEU A 388 6.12 -17.29 -1.47
C LEU A 388 5.61 -16.86 -2.85
N LYS A 389 6.46 -16.21 -3.65
CA LYS A 389 6.06 -15.60 -4.92
C LYS A 389 6.26 -16.56 -6.08
N GLN A 390 5.20 -16.81 -6.85
CA GLN A 390 5.30 -17.52 -8.12
C GLN A 390 6.22 -16.76 -9.10
N GLU A 391 7.14 -17.49 -9.73
CA GLU A 391 7.89 -17.05 -10.91
C GLU A 391 6.91 -16.68 -12.03
N SER A 392 7.09 -15.49 -12.59
CA SER A 392 6.21 -14.97 -13.64
C SER A 392 6.99 -14.06 -14.58
N GLN A 393 6.55 -14.07 -15.85
CA GLN A 393 6.90 -13.09 -16.86
C GLN A 393 6.26 -11.71 -16.59
N TYR A 394 5.20 -11.65 -15.80
CA TYR A 394 4.44 -10.42 -15.53
C TYR A 394 5.00 -9.64 -14.33
N TYR A 395 5.02 -8.32 -14.44
CA TYR A 395 5.53 -7.43 -13.40
C TYR A 395 4.69 -6.15 -13.22
N GLU A 396 4.68 -5.63 -12.00
CA GLU A 396 4.20 -4.29 -11.67
C GLU A 396 5.39 -3.32 -11.51
N HIS A 397 5.12 -2.01 -11.59
CA HIS A 397 6.10 -0.92 -11.55
C HIS A 397 7.26 -1.03 -10.53
N PHE A 398 7.01 -1.60 -9.35
CA PHE A 398 7.99 -1.68 -8.25
C PHE A 398 8.82 -2.97 -8.23
N TYR A 399 8.49 -3.99 -9.04
CA TYR A 399 9.07 -5.33 -8.95
C TYR A 399 10.58 -5.36 -9.19
N SER A 400 11.10 -4.46 -10.02
CA SER A 400 12.54 -4.33 -10.34
C SER A 400 13.44 -3.99 -9.14
N HIS A 401 12.87 -3.48 -8.05
CA HIS A 401 13.58 -3.27 -6.78
C HIS A 401 13.71 -4.55 -5.93
N LEU A 402 12.95 -5.61 -6.24
CA LEU A 402 12.79 -6.76 -5.36
C LEU A 402 13.71 -7.93 -5.71
N LYS A 403 14.42 -8.45 -4.70
CA LYS A 403 15.38 -9.54 -4.84
C LYS A 403 14.81 -10.84 -4.27
N ALA A 404 14.69 -11.86 -5.11
CA ALA A 404 14.37 -13.22 -4.68
C ALA A 404 15.41 -13.74 -3.66
N GLY A 405 14.95 -14.48 -2.65
CA GLY A 405 15.78 -14.94 -1.53
C GLY A 405 16.09 -13.86 -0.47
N VAL A 406 15.89 -12.57 -0.77
CA VAL A 406 16.14 -11.46 0.18
C VAL A 406 14.84 -10.82 0.65
N HIS A 407 13.90 -10.57 -0.26
CA HIS A 407 12.62 -9.89 0.03
C HIS A 407 11.41 -10.84 -0.01
N TYR A 408 11.53 -11.95 -0.74
CA TYR A 408 10.51 -13.00 -0.88
C TYR A 408 11.19 -14.32 -1.27
N VAL A 409 10.54 -15.45 -1.02
CA VAL A 409 11.01 -16.76 -1.53
C VAL A 409 10.38 -17.02 -2.91
N PRO A 410 11.17 -17.29 -3.96
CA PRO A 410 10.64 -17.68 -5.26
C PRO A 410 10.07 -19.10 -5.21
N VAL A 411 9.02 -19.34 -5.98
CA VAL A 411 8.40 -20.65 -6.23
C VAL A 411 8.26 -20.80 -7.73
N ARG A 412 8.63 -21.95 -8.29
CA ARG A 412 8.56 -22.21 -9.73
C ARG A 412 7.16 -21.97 -10.28
N ARG A 413 7.07 -21.51 -11.53
CA ARG A 413 5.77 -21.22 -12.17
C ARG A 413 4.79 -22.40 -12.08
N ASN A 414 5.28 -23.63 -12.20
CA ASN A 414 4.48 -24.87 -12.13
C ASN A 414 4.28 -25.45 -10.71
N LEU A 415 4.65 -24.71 -9.66
CA LEU A 415 4.53 -25.10 -8.24
C LEU A 415 5.29 -26.36 -7.80
N SER A 416 6.16 -26.92 -8.66
CA SER A 416 6.86 -28.20 -8.40
C SER A 416 7.77 -28.19 -7.16
N ASP A 417 8.18 -27.02 -6.66
CA ASP A 417 8.97 -26.82 -5.46
C ASP A 417 8.19 -26.15 -4.30
N LEU A 418 6.89 -25.85 -4.46
CA LEU A 418 6.14 -25.10 -3.44
C LEU A 418 6.15 -25.79 -2.07
N LEU A 419 5.89 -27.10 -2.03
CA LEU A 419 5.86 -27.87 -0.79
C LEU A 419 7.26 -28.00 -0.14
N GLU A 420 8.32 -27.97 -0.95
CA GLU A 420 9.71 -27.90 -0.48
C GLU A 420 9.96 -26.54 0.18
N LYS A 421 9.58 -25.42 -0.47
CA LYS A 421 9.75 -24.07 0.09
C LYS A 421 8.95 -23.86 1.39
N ILE A 422 7.76 -24.46 1.51
CA ILE A 422 6.97 -24.39 2.75
C ILE A 422 7.63 -25.19 3.88
N LYS A 423 8.18 -26.39 3.61
CA LYS A 423 8.93 -27.17 4.61
C LYS A 423 10.21 -26.44 5.05
N TRP A 424 11.00 -25.98 4.09
CA TRP A 424 12.20 -25.17 4.34
C TRP A 424 11.90 -23.94 5.21
N ALA A 425 10.80 -23.22 4.94
CA ALA A 425 10.42 -22.03 5.72
C ALA A 425 9.98 -22.34 7.16
N LYS A 426 9.46 -23.55 7.43
CA LYS A 426 9.16 -24.04 8.79
C LYS A 426 10.43 -24.51 9.51
N GLU A 427 11.33 -25.15 8.81
CA GLU A 427 12.60 -25.66 9.34
C GLU A 427 13.60 -24.53 9.64
N ASN A 428 13.52 -23.42 8.90
CA ASN A 428 14.41 -22.25 9.00
C ASN A 428 13.64 -20.99 9.42
N ASP A 429 12.78 -21.09 10.44
CA ASP A 429 11.81 -20.05 10.82
C ASP A 429 12.41 -18.65 11.05
N ALA A 430 13.63 -18.58 11.60
CA ALA A 430 14.33 -17.30 11.82
C ALA A 430 14.75 -16.63 10.49
N GLU A 431 15.20 -17.40 9.51
CA GLU A 431 15.55 -16.91 8.17
C GLU A 431 14.28 -16.54 7.38
N ALA A 432 13.24 -17.37 7.46
CA ALA A 432 11.91 -17.08 6.91
C ALA A 432 11.34 -15.76 7.47
N GLN A 433 11.50 -15.51 8.78
CA GLN A 433 11.14 -14.25 9.42
C GLN A 433 12.02 -13.08 8.94
N GLN A 434 13.33 -13.29 8.76
CA GLN A 434 14.24 -12.25 8.28
C GLN A 434 13.90 -11.80 6.86
N ILE A 435 13.63 -12.75 5.94
CA ILE A 435 13.17 -12.44 4.57
C ILE A 435 11.82 -11.71 4.59
N ALA A 436 10.88 -12.14 5.44
CA ALA A 436 9.59 -11.46 5.60
C ALA A 436 9.76 -10.00 6.08
N ARG A 437 10.63 -9.75 7.07
CA ARG A 437 10.94 -8.40 7.57
C ARG A 437 11.62 -7.53 6.51
N ALA A 438 12.57 -8.09 5.76
CA ALA A 438 13.27 -7.37 4.69
C ALA A 438 12.32 -7.00 3.54
N GLY A 439 11.46 -7.94 3.12
CA GLY A 439 10.38 -7.70 2.17
C GLY A 439 9.40 -6.62 2.61
N GLN A 440 9.00 -6.65 3.89
CA GLN A 440 8.12 -5.63 4.47
C GLN A 440 8.79 -4.25 4.52
N ALA A 441 10.07 -4.18 4.88
CA ALA A 441 10.80 -2.91 4.97
C ALA A 441 10.87 -2.20 3.61
N VAL A 442 11.26 -2.91 2.55
CA VAL A 442 11.32 -2.33 1.20
C VAL A 442 9.93 -2.03 0.62
N ALA A 443 8.92 -2.86 0.90
CA ALA A 443 7.54 -2.58 0.49
C ALA A 443 7.00 -1.29 1.14
N ARG A 444 7.32 -1.04 2.41
CA ARG A 444 6.97 0.18 3.15
C ARG A 444 7.72 1.44 2.67
N GLU A 445 8.82 1.29 1.94
CA GLU A 445 9.50 2.39 1.25
C GLU A 445 8.85 2.67 -0.11
N LEU A 446 8.74 1.64 -0.96
CA LEU A 446 8.34 1.80 -2.36
C LEU A 446 6.86 2.13 -2.55
N LEU A 447 5.98 1.57 -1.71
CA LEU A 447 4.52 1.69 -1.85
C LEU A 447 3.95 2.87 -1.03
N GLN A 448 4.76 3.93 -0.87
CA GLN A 448 4.32 5.17 -0.24
C GLN A 448 3.52 6.04 -1.22
N PRO A 449 2.48 6.77 -0.76
CA PRO A 449 1.75 7.73 -1.58
C PRO A 449 2.65 8.73 -2.32
N SER A 450 3.71 9.23 -1.69
CA SER A 450 4.72 10.11 -2.31
C SER A 450 5.42 9.44 -3.49
N ARG A 451 5.91 8.20 -3.33
CA ARG A 451 6.55 7.44 -4.41
C ARG A 451 5.60 7.19 -5.58
N LEU A 452 4.30 7.00 -5.33
CA LEU A 452 3.30 6.93 -6.39
C LEU A 452 3.29 8.18 -7.28
N TYR A 453 3.14 9.38 -6.68
CA TYR A 453 3.15 10.64 -7.43
C TYR A 453 4.48 10.87 -8.16
N CYS A 454 5.61 10.60 -7.49
CA CYS A 454 6.94 10.70 -8.08
C CYS A 454 7.12 9.81 -9.30
N TYR A 455 6.65 8.56 -9.23
CA TYR A 455 6.72 7.61 -10.34
C TYR A 455 5.85 8.07 -11.52
N TYR A 456 4.58 8.43 -11.28
CA TYR A 456 3.70 8.96 -12.34
C TYR A 456 4.27 10.21 -13.01
N TYR A 457 4.77 11.17 -12.24
CA TYR A 457 5.42 12.35 -12.80
C TYR A 457 6.65 11.97 -13.65
N SER A 458 7.48 11.04 -13.15
CA SER A 458 8.72 10.66 -13.84
C SER A 458 8.46 9.89 -15.14
N VAL A 459 7.40 9.08 -15.20
CA VAL A 459 6.95 8.44 -16.45
C VAL A 459 6.44 9.48 -17.44
N LEU A 460 5.57 10.41 -17.02
CA LEU A 460 5.02 11.44 -17.91
C LEU A 460 6.10 12.41 -18.42
N HIS A 461 7.06 12.77 -17.57
CA HIS A 461 8.20 13.60 -17.95
C HIS A 461 9.17 12.86 -18.89
N MET A 462 9.50 11.59 -18.62
CA MET A 462 10.32 10.79 -19.54
C MET A 462 9.62 10.55 -20.90
N TYR A 463 8.28 10.50 -20.90
CA TYR A 463 7.49 10.51 -22.12
C TYR A 463 7.63 11.86 -22.83
N SER A 464 7.43 12.99 -22.12
CA SER A 464 7.45 14.33 -22.72
C SER A 464 8.79 14.68 -23.37
N GLU A 465 9.91 14.38 -22.71
CA GLU A 465 11.28 14.60 -23.22
C GLU A 465 11.61 13.83 -24.50
N ARG A 466 10.84 12.77 -24.81
CA ARG A 466 11.06 11.92 -25.98
C ARG A 466 10.10 12.20 -27.13
N GLN A 467 9.10 13.05 -26.95
CA GLN A 467 8.13 13.36 -27.99
C GLN A 467 8.76 14.11 -29.16
N THR A 468 8.38 13.75 -30.38
CA THR A 468 8.58 14.56 -31.58
C THR A 468 7.23 14.93 -32.18
N GLY A 469 7.08 16.22 -32.51
CA GLY A 469 5.78 16.86 -32.74
C GLY A 469 5.28 17.59 -31.48
N GLN A 470 4.18 18.32 -31.62
CA GLN A 470 3.53 19.00 -30.50
C GLN A 470 2.33 18.16 -29.99
N PRO A 471 2.16 18.01 -28.66
CA PRO A 471 0.90 17.58 -28.06
C PRO A 471 -0.25 18.50 -28.50
N THR A 472 -1.38 17.93 -28.89
CA THR A 472 -2.53 18.68 -29.42
C THR A 472 -3.84 18.13 -28.90
N ARG A 473 -4.75 19.02 -28.48
CA ARG A 473 -6.13 18.64 -28.20
C ARG A 473 -6.85 18.37 -29.53
N HIS A 474 -7.14 17.11 -29.80
CA HIS A 474 -7.90 16.69 -30.98
C HIS A 474 -9.40 17.00 -30.83
N THR A 475 -10.12 17.06 -31.96
CA THR A 475 -11.54 17.43 -31.98
C THR A 475 -12.48 16.41 -31.34
N ASP A 476 -12.01 15.18 -31.18
CA ASP A 476 -12.67 14.06 -30.50
C ASP A 476 -12.35 13.97 -29.00
N MET A 477 -11.51 14.87 -28.48
CA MET A 477 -11.13 14.93 -27.07
C MET A 477 -12.05 15.83 -26.23
N GLU A 478 -12.66 15.23 -25.21
CA GLU A 478 -13.32 15.95 -24.12
C GLU A 478 -12.30 16.50 -23.12
N LEU A 479 -12.64 17.63 -22.47
CA LEU A 479 -11.93 18.11 -21.29
C LEU A 479 -12.35 17.24 -20.10
N VAL A 480 -11.39 16.76 -19.32
CA VAL A 480 -11.64 16.17 -18.01
C VAL A 480 -11.51 17.29 -16.97
N PRO A 481 -12.62 17.78 -16.38
CA PRO A 481 -12.57 18.88 -15.42
C PRO A 481 -11.95 18.42 -14.10
N GLN A 482 -11.32 19.35 -13.37
CA GLN A 482 -11.04 19.15 -11.95
C GLN A 482 -12.37 19.00 -11.18
N PRO A 483 -12.43 18.17 -10.12
CA PRO A 483 -13.65 17.99 -9.34
C PRO A 483 -13.99 19.26 -8.55
N GLU A 484 -15.24 19.73 -8.65
CA GLU A 484 -15.72 20.86 -7.87
C GLU A 484 -15.92 20.46 -6.39
N ASP A 485 -15.07 20.99 -5.51
CA ASP A 485 -15.19 20.83 -4.06
C ASP A 485 -15.09 22.18 -3.35
N LEU A 486 -16.23 22.71 -2.91
CA LEU A 486 -16.32 23.98 -2.19
C LEU A 486 -15.59 23.96 -0.83
N THR A 487 -15.30 22.79 -0.26
CA THR A 487 -14.52 22.67 0.98
C THR A 487 -13.01 22.75 0.73
N ALA A 488 -12.58 22.50 -0.51
CA ALA A 488 -11.18 22.54 -0.91
C ALA A 488 -10.63 23.94 -1.16
N ALA A 489 -11.52 24.95 -1.25
CA ALA A 489 -11.21 26.33 -1.59
C ALA A 489 -9.94 26.85 -0.90
N CYS A 490 -9.02 27.39 -1.70
CA CYS A 490 -7.68 27.74 -1.28
C CYS A 490 -7.11 28.91 -2.10
N THR A 491 -6.06 29.54 -1.57
CA THR A 491 -5.27 30.56 -2.26
C THR A 491 -3.82 30.07 -2.33
N CYS A 492 -3.20 30.16 -3.51
CA CYS A 492 -1.86 29.63 -3.73
C CYS A 492 -0.79 30.62 -3.26
N GLU A 493 -0.22 30.38 -2.07
CA GLU A 493 0.89 31.14 -1.51
C GLU A 493 2.22 30.62 -2.07
N HIS A 494 2.46 30.88 -3.36
CA HIS A 494 3.78 30.64 -3.95
C HIS A 494 4.81 31.56 -3.28
N LYS A 495 5.57 31.02 -2.33
CA LYS A 495 6.64 31.73 -1.62
C LYS A 495 7.78 32.05 -2.59
N GLY A 496 7.71 33.23 -3.20
CA GLY A 496 8.64 33.70 -4.22
C GLY A 496 10.09 33.63 -3.75
N ARG A 497 10.84 32.68 -4.32
CA ARG A 497 12.31 32.58 -4.23
C ARG A 497 12.96 32.92 -5.57
N GLN A 498 12.46 33.98 -6.22
CA GLN A 498 13.06 34.53 -7.45
C GLN A 498 13.95 35.76 -7.19
N GLU A 499 13.92 36.33 -5.97
CA GLU A 499 14.69 37.53 -5.60
C GLU A 499 15.91 37.18 -4.73
N GLU A 500 16.87 36.44 -5.29
CA GLU A 500 18.21 36.30 -4.67
C GLU A 500 19.36 36.08 -5.68
N ASN A 501 19.06 35.64 -6.92
CA ASN A 501 20.07 35.45 -7.98
C ASN A 501 20.36 36.69 -8.85
N ASN A 502 19.51 37.73 -8.83
CA ASN A 502 19.64 38.91 -9.71
C ASN A 502 20.38 40.10 -9.07
N MET A 503 21.25 39.85 -8.08
CA MET A 503 21.95 40.94 -7.36
C MET A 503 23.44 40.65 -7.10
N LYS A 504 24.12 40.05 -8.08
CA LYS A 504 25.60 39.86 -8.10
C LYS A 504 26.31 40.19 -9.40
N ASP A 505 25.58 40.46 -10.48
CA ASP A 505 26.14 40.86 -11.79
C ASP A 505 25.63 42.27 -12.19
N GLU A 506 25.92 43.28 -11.36
CA GLU A 506 26.09 44.68 -11.79
C GLU A 506 26.69 45.52 -10.63
N LEU A 507 27.72 46.33 -10.95
CA LEU A 507 28.59 47.15 -10.08
C LEU A 507 29.58 46.41 -9.15
#